data_AF-A0A8J6AB28-F1
#
_entry.id   AF-A0A8J6AB28-F1
#
_cell.length_a   1.000
_cell.length_b   1.000
_cell.length_c   1.000
_cell.angle_alpha   90.00
_cell.angle_beta   90.00
_cell.angle_gamma   90.00
#
_symmetry.space_group_name_H-M   'P 1'
#
loop_
_entity.id
_entity.type
_entity.pdbx_description
1 polymer ?
#
loop_
_entity_poly.entity_id
_entity_poly.type
_entity_poly.pdbx_seq_one_letter_code
_entity_poly.pdbx_strand_id
1 'polypeptide(L)'
;VVTRGAKAEKERALEKQPNRGTKRPRDDEEEELKMRRRQTGTRERGRYREEEINVEEPLDESSVKKMILTFEKRSYKNQELRIKFPDNPEKFMESELDLNDIIQEMHVVATMPDLYHLLVELNAVQSLLGLLGHDNTDILSELTDIDTLHESEEGAEVLIDALVDGQVVALLVQNLERLDESVKEEADGVHNTLAIVENMAEFRPEMCTEAAQQGLLQWLLKRLKAKMPFDANKLYCSEVLAILLQDNDENRELLGELDGIDVLLQQLSVFKRHNPSTAEEQEMMENLFDSLCSCLMLSSNRERFLKGEGLQLMNLMLRYVSNLLALFLHYSSLVA
;
A
#
# COMPACT_ATOMS: atom_id res chain seq x y z
N VAL A 1 -35.80 -33.06 -41.54
CA VAL A 1 -34.83 -32.92 -42.64
C VAL A 1 -33.56 -33.67 -42.26
N VAL A 2 -33.02 -34.44 -43.19
CA VAL A 2 -32.11 -35.58 -42.98
C VAL A 2 -30.63 -35.14 -43.10
N THR A 3 -29.83 -35.47 -42.06
CA THR A 3 -28.40 -35.86 -41.95
C THR A 3 -27.24 -35.18 -42.73
N ARG A 4 -26.18 -34.86 -41.93
CA ARG A 4 -24.72 -35.20 -42.03
C ARG A 4 -23.84 -34.77 -43.24
N GLY A 5 -22.65 -34.21 -42.93
CA GLY A 5 -21.36 -34.71 -43.48
C GLY A 5 -20.28 -33.72 -43.96
N ALA A 6 -19.27 -33.47 -43.11
CA ALA A 6 -17.80 -33.33 -43.32
C ALA A 6 -17.17 -32.86 -44.67
N LYS A 7 -16.18 -31.93 -44.61
CA LYS A 7 -14.71 -32.18 -44.80
C LYS A 7 -13.87 -30.89 -44.98
N ALA A 8 -12.62 -30.97 -44.54
CA ALA A 8 -11.54 -29.97 -44.56
C ALA A 8 -10.66 -30.02 -45.84
N GLU A 9 -9.87 -28.95 -46.10
CA GLU A 9 -8.45 -28.92 -46.58
C GLU A 9 -8.06 -27.48 -47.03
N LYS A 10 -7.10 -26.79 -46.39
CA LYS A 10 -5.62 -26.77 -46.52
C LYS A 10 -5.08 -25.79 -47.59
N GLU A 11 -4.47 -24.69 -47.15
CA GLU A 11 -3.58 -23.81 -47.93
C GLU A 11 -2.13 -23.90 -47.40
N ARG A 12 -1.15 -23.91 -48.31
CA ARG A 12 0.30 -24.01 -48.03
C ARG A 12 1.07 -22.89 -48.74
N ALA A 13 2.08 -22.39 -48.02
CA ALA A 13 3.04 -21.33 -48.31
C ALA A 13 4.03 -21.60 -49.47
N LEU A 14 4.68 -20.54 -49.98
CA LEU A 14 6.03 -20.65 -50.58
C LEU A 14 6.82 -19.32 -50.57
N GLU A 15 8.12 -19.47 -50.32
CA GLU A 15 9.16 -18.46 -50.07
C GLU A 15 10.21 -18.42 -51.21
N LYS A 16 10.64 -17.19 -51.58
CA LYS A 16 11.98 -16.67 -52.01
C LYS A 16 12.98 -17.42 -52.94
N GLN A 17 13.31 -16.70 -54.06
CA GLN A 17 14.65 -16.26 -54.60
C GLN A 17 15.65 -17.27 -55.23
N PRO A 18 16.78 -16.84 -55.90
CA PRO A 18 17.08 -15.70 -56.82
C PRO A 18 18.05 -16.09 -58.02
N ASN A 19 18.37 -15.18 -58.97
CA ASN A 19 19.76 -14.77 -59.35
C ASN A 19 19.95 -13.90 -60.63
N ARG A 20 20.92 -12.96 -60.53
CA ARG A 20 21.96 -12.45 -61.49
C ARG A 20 21.57 -12.11 -62.95
N GLY A 21 21.97 -10.99 -63.56
CA GLY A 21 22.86 -9.87 -63.26
C GLY A 21 23.31 -9.21 -64.58
N THR A 22 23.68 -7.92 -64.59
CA THR A 22 24.65 -7.30 -65.54
C THR A 22 24.90 -5.83 -65.15
N LYS A 23 26.18 -5.43 -65.12
CA LYS A 23 26.71 -4.09 -64.78
C LYS A 23 26.54 -3.08 -65.94
N ARG A 24 26.34 -1.79 -65.63
CA ARG A 24 26.42 -0.63 -66.53
C ARG A 24 27.28 0.51 -65.92
N PRO A 25 27.82 1.45 -66.73
CA PRO A 25 29.11 2.12 -66.51
C PRO A 25 29.07 3.42 -65.68
N ARG A 26 30.27 3.83 -65.22
CA ARG A 26 30.60 4.81 -64.18
C ARG A 26 30.27 6.30 -64.43
N ASP A 27 29.73 6.67 -65.59
CA ASP A 27 29.55 8.08 -65.96
C ASP A 27 28.12 8.62 -65.71
N ASP A 28 27.16 7.73 -65.38
CA ASP A 28 25.77 8.10 -65.06
C ASP A 28 25.56 8.49 -63.57
N GLU A 29 26.48 8.11 -62.67
CA GLU A 29 26.36 8.36 -61.22
C GLU A 29 26.60 9.84 -60.83
N GLU A 30 27.37 10.60 -61.62
CA GLU A 30 27.70 12.00 -61.31
C GLU A 30 26.58 12.99 -61.68
N GLU A 31 25.76 12.68 -62.69
CA GLU A 31 24.59 13.48 -63.06
C GLU A 31 23.40 13.24 -62.11
N GLU A 32 23.19 11.99 -61.66
CA GLU A 32 22.18 11.69 -60.62
C GLU A 32 22.50 12.36 -59.28
N LEU A 33 23.78 12.46 -58.89
CA LEU A 33 24.18 13.13 -57.65
C LEU A 33 23.91 14.65 -57.68
N LYS A 34 24.05 15.28 -58.86
CA LYS A 34 23.76 16.73 -59.05
C LYS A 34 22.26 17.02 -59.10
N MET A 35 21.45 16.10 -59.66
CA MET A 35 19.99 16.18 -59.62
C MET A 35 19.44 16.01 -58.19
N ARG A 36 19.96 15.05 -57.41
CA ARG A 36 19.56 14.84 -56.00
C ARG A 36 19.92 16.01 -55.07
N ARG A 37 21.03 16.72 -55.35
CA ARG A 37 21.43 17.92 -54.60
C ARG A 37 20.61 19.17 -54.91
N ARG A 38 19.92 19.24 -56.05
CA ARG A 38 19.06 20.38 -56.42
C ARG A 38 17.60 20.22 -55.99
N GLN A 39 17.13 19.00 -55.73
CA GLN A 39 15.76 18.75 -55.23
C GLN A 39 15.62 18.76 -53.70
N THR A 40 16.72 18.81 -52.94
CA THR A 40 16.73 18.90 -51.47
C THR A 40 16.69 20.34 -50.94
N GLY A 41 16.66 21.33 -51.82
CA GLY A 41 16.72 22.75 -51.47
C GLY A 41 15.41 23.49 -51.68
N THR A 42 14.29 23.03 -51.13
CA THR A 42 13.09 23.83 -50.76
C THR A 42 11.93 22.91 -50.41
N ARG A 43 11.78 22.56 -49.12
CA ARG A 43 10.46 22.39 -48.49
C ARG A 43 10.59 22.19 -46.98
N GLU A 44 9.95 23.13 -46.29
CA GLU A 44 9.31 22.98 -44.99
C GLU A 44 10.22 22.84 -43.76
N ARG A 45 10.45 24.00 -43.13
CA ARG A 45 10.68 24.17 -41.69
C ARG A 45 9.50 23.54 -40.92
N GLY A 46 9.52 22.23 -40.76
CA GLY A 46 8.79 21.54 -39.71
C GLY A 46 9.45 21.87 -38.38
N ARG A 47 8.76 22.66 -37.56
CA ARG A 47 9.13 22.95 -36.18
C ARG A 47 8.95 21.66 -35.41
N TYR A 48 9.97 20.80 -35.37
CA TYR A 48 10.09 19.82 -34.30
C TYR A 48 10.26 20.64 -33.03
N ARG A 49 9.15 20.83 -32.31
CA ARG A 49 9.20 21.17 -30.90
C ARG A 49 9.83 19.91 -30.30
N GLU A 50 11.13 19.95 -30.07
CA GLU A 50 11.68 19.15 -28.98
C GLU A 50 10.81 19.54 -27.80
N GLU A 51 9.89 18.66 -27.42
CA GLU A 51 9.40 18.66 -26.05
C GLU A 51 10.69 18.50 -25.25
N GLU A 52 11.20 19.63 -24.74
CA GLU A 52 12.10 19.60 -23.61
C GLU A 52 11.39 18.67 -22.63
N ILE A 53 11.88 17.44 -22.53
CA ILE A 53 11.72 16.67 -21.32
C ILE A 53 12.32 17.61 -20.30
N ASN A 54 11.46 18.33 -19.61
CA ASN A 54 11.83 19.09 -18.44
C ASN A 54 12.28 17.99 -17.49
N VAL A 55 13.58 17.65 -17.57
CA VAL A 55 14.24 16.92 -16.50
C VAL A 55 14.12 17.92 -15.38
N GLU A 56 13.08 17.77 -14.55
CA GLU A 56 13.00 18.48 -13.29
C GLU A 56 14.36 18.29 -12.65
N GLU A 57 15.10 19.39 -12.52
CA GLU A 57 16.34 19.34 -11.77
C GLU A 57 15.95 18.75 -10.40
N PRO A 58 16.59 17.65 -9.97
CA PRO A 58 16.26 17.04 -8.69
C PRO A 58 16.32 18.16 -7.64
N LEU A 59 15.26 18.26 -6.84
CA LEU A 59 15.15 19.32 -5.84
C LEU A 59 16.41 19.29 -4.99
N ASP A 60 17.09 20.42 -4.94
CA ASP A 60 18.27 20.53 -4.10
C ASP A 60 17.85 20.63 -2.63
N GLU A 61 18.79 20.30 -1.74
CA GLU A 61 18.62 20.37 -0.28
C GLU A 61 18.05 21.73 0.15
N SER A 62 18.43 22.81 -0.54
CA SER A 62 17.96 24.17 -0.26
C SER A 62 16.47 24.38 -0.58
N SER A 63 15.98 23.79 -1.66
CA SER A 63 14.57 23.82 -2.05
C SER A 63 13.70 23.03 -1.06
N VAL A 64 14.14 21.83 -0.66
CA VAL A 64 13.43 21.03 0.35
C VAL A 64 13.39 21.75 1.69
N LYS A 65 14.50 22.33 2.17
CA LYS A 65 14.52 23.15 3.39
C LYS A 65 13.52 24.30 3.32
N LYS A 66 13.46 25.01 2.19
CA LYS A 66 12.51 26.12 2.00
C LYS A 66 11.06 25.64 2.01
N MET A 67 10.79 24.48 1.42
CA MET A 67 9.47 23.85 1.40
C MET A 67 9.01 23.50 2.83
N ILE A 68 9.87 22.82 3.60
CA ILE A 68 9.60 22.46 5.00
C ILE A 68 9.35 23.72 5.85
N LEU A 69 10.18 24.76 5.73
CA LEU A 69 9.97 26.02 6.46
C LEU A 69 8.67 26.73 6.07
N THR A 70 8.23 26.56 4.81
CA THR A 70 6.95 27.10 4.35
C THR A 70 5.79 26.31 4.93
N PHE A 71 5.91 24.99 4.98
CA PHE A 71 4.96 24.10 5.65
C PHE A 71 4.79 24.46 7.12
N GLU A 72 5.88 24.57 7.87
CA GLU A 72 5.85 24.96 9.29
C GLU A 72 5.14 26.30 9.51
N LYS A 73 5.42 27.29 8.66
CA LYS A 73 4.78 28.60 8.74
C LYS A 73 3.26 28.53 8.45
N ARG A 74 2.84 27.73 7.47
CA ARG A 74 1.41 27.56 7.12
C ARG A 74 0.68 26.76 8.19
N SER A 75 1.29 25.70 8.70
CA SER A 75 0.77 24.87 9.81
C SER A 75 0.55 25.72 11.06
N TYR A 76 1.57 26.47 11.50
CA TYR A 76 1.46 27.36 12.65
C TYR A 76 0.34 28.40 12.50
N LYS A 77 0.23 29.04 11.32
CA LYS A 77 -0.82 30.03 11.03
C LYS A 77 -2.22 29.40 11.08
N ASN A 78 -2.39 28.21 10.50
CA ASN A 78 -3.66 27.48 10.54
C ASN A 78 -4.05 27.16 11.99
N GLN A 79 -3.11 26.62 12.76
CA GLN A 79 -3.33 26.29 14.18
C GLN A 79 -3.71 27.53 15.00
N GLU A 80 -2.99 28.66 14.83
CA GLU A 80 -3.29 29.92 15.52
C GLU A 80 -4.72 30.38 15.22
N LEU A 81 -5.14 30.36 13.94
CA LEU A 81 -6.47 30.80 13.55
C LEU A 81 -7.57 29.89 14.09
N ARG A 82 -7.34 28.57 14.16
CA ARG A 82 -8.30 27.62 14.74
C ARG A 82 -8.46 27.79 16.24
N ILE A 83 -7.37 28.09 16.96
CA ILE A 83 -7.43 28.42 18.38
C ILE A 83 -8.18 29.75 18.60
N LYS A 84 -7.95 30.73 17.72
CA LYS A 84 -8.57 32.06 17.82
C LYS A 84 -10.04 32.09 17.43
N PHE A 85 -10.45 31.21 16.52
CA PHE A 85 -11.78 31.18 15.91
C PHE A 85 -12.37 29.75 15.85
N PRO A 86 -12.52 29.06 16.99
CA PRO A 86 -12.88 27.63 17.01
C PRO A 86 -14.24 27.33 16.37
N ASP A 87 -15.22 28.24 16.53
CA ASP A 87 -16.59 28.07 16.04
C ASP A 87 -16.84 28.79 14.69
N ASN A 88 -15.79 29.27 14.02
CA ASN A 88 -15.90 30.06 12.78
C ASN A 88 -14.97 29.52 11.67
N PRO A 89 -15.30 28.38 11.04
CA PRO A 89 -14.50 27.76 9.97
C PRO A 89 -14.14 28.71 8.84
N GLU A 90 -15.07 29.56 8.44
CA GLU A 90 -14.87 30.58 7.40
C GLU A 90 -13.68 31.53 7.66
N LYS A 91 -13.22 31.67 8.91
CA LYS A 91 -12.07 32.54 9.26
C LYS A 91 -10.72 31.87 9.13
N PHE A 92 -10.66 30.55 9.04
CA PHE A 92 -9.42 29.79 8.88
C PHE A 92 -9.39 28.92 7.60
N MET A 93 -10.49 28.87 6.85
CA MET A 93 -10.60 28.14 5.58
C MET A 93 -9.47 28.45 4.59
N GLU A 94 -9.12 29.72 4.38
CA GLU A 94 -8.03 30.09 3.46
C GLU A 94 -6.68 29.52 3.95
N SER A 95 -6.42 29.55 5.26
CA SER A 95 -5.20 28.96 5.81
C SER A 95 -5.18 27.43 5.79
N GLU A 96 -6.35 26.80 5.72
CA GLU A 96 -6.52 25.36 5.60
C GLU A 96 -6.24 24.89 4.17
N LEU A 97 -6.75 25.64 3.18
CA LEU A 97 -6.39 25.44 1.77
C LEU A 97 -4.89 25.68 1.53
N ASP A 98 -4.33 26.77 2.07
CA ASP A 98 -2.90 27.04 1.99
C ASP A 98 -2.08 25.88 2.59
N LEU A 99 -2.51 25.34 3.75
CA LEU A 99 -1.83 24.22 4.39
C LEU A 99 -1.93 22.94 3.56
N ASN A 100 -3.10 22.65 3.01
CA ASN A 100 -3.28 21.50 2.13
C ASN A 100 -2.39 21.62 0.88
N ASP A 101 -2.33 22.79 0.24
CA ASP A 101 -1.53 23.01 -0.97
C ASP A 101 -0.03 22.72 -0.72
N ILE A 102 0.52 23.14 0.42
CA ILE A 102 1.94 22.84 0.72
C ILE A 102 2.17 21.37 1.10
N ILE A 103 1.20 20.70 1.73
CA ILE A 103 1.28 19.25 1.99
C ILE A 103 1.30 18.51 0.65
N GLN A 104 0.46 18.95 -0.30
CA GLN A 104 0.44 18.39 -1.64
C GLN A 104 1.76 18.62 -2.39
N GLU A 105 2.34 19.83 -2.26
CA GLU A 105 3.67 20.11 -2.80
C GLU A 105 4.77 19.25 -2.14
N MET A 106 4.65 18.91 -0.86
CA MET A 106 5.61 18.10 -0.12
C MET A 106 5.66 16.62 -0.54
N HIS A 107 4.68 16.11 -1.28
CA HIS A 107 4.71 14.74 -1.81
C HIS A 107 5.96 14.45 -2.65
N VAL A 108 6.50 15.46 -3.34
CA VAL A 108 7.76 15.32 -4.08
C VAL A 108 8.96 14.96 -3.18
N VAL A 109 8.89 15.26 -1.88
CA VAL A 109 9.95 14.88 -0.93
C VAL A 109 9.99 13.36 -0.76
N ALA A 110 8.85 12.67 -0.89
CA ALA A 110 8.81 11.21 -0.84
C ALA A 110 9.70 10.58 -1.90
N THR A 111 9.85 11.18 -3.07
CA THR A 111 10.72 10.65 -4.14
C THR A 111 12.22 10.92 -3.90
N MET A 112 12.62 11.38 -2.72
CA MET A 112 14.00 11.74 -2.36
C MET A 112 14.33 11.34 -0.90
N PRO A 113 14.34 10.04 -0.59
CA PRO A 113 14.51 9.56 0.79
C PRO A 113 15.86 9.97 1.41
N ASP A 114 16.90 10.22 0.60
CA ASP A 114 18.18 10.80 1.06
C ASP A 114 18.01 12.12 1.86
N LEU A 115 16.94 12.87 1.60
CA LEU A 115 16.64 14.15 2.21
C LEU A 115 15.70 14.05 3.42
N TYR A 116 15.28 12.86 3.83
CA TYR A 116 14.37 12.66 4.97
C TYR A 116 14.94 13.15 6.30
N HIS A 117 16.27 13.15 6.47
CA HIS A 117 16.91 13.74 7.64
C HIS A 117 16.50 15.21 7.84
N LEU A 118 16.21 15.96 6.78
CA LEU A 118 15.73 17.34 6.86
C LEU A 118 14.34 17.45 7.48
N LEU A 119 13.45 16.49 7.22
CA LEU A 119 12.12 16.44 7.83
C LEU A 119 12.23 16.29 9.35
N VAL A 120 13.20 15.49 9.80
CA VAL A 120 13.45 15.26 11.23
C VAL A 120 14.15 16.45 11.87
N GLU A 121 15.26 16.93 11.29
CA GLU A 121 16.03 18.06 11.83
C GLU A 121 15.20 19.35 11.95
N LEU A 122 14.28 19.57 11.01
CA LEU A 122 13.40 20.74 10.98
C LEU A 122 12.05 20.52 11.69
N ASN A 123 11.87 19.40 12.41
CA ASN A 123 10.65 19.03 13.14
C ASN A 123 9.37 18.92 12.28
N ALA A 124 9.51 18.70 10.98
CA ALA A 124 8.37 18.52 10.08
C ALA A 124 7.58 17.27 10.44
N VAL A 125 8.25 16.20 10.86
CA VAL A 125 7.59 14.94 11.28
C VAL A 125 6.61 15.18 12.42
N GLN A 126 7.00 15.91 13.46
CA GLN A 126 6.14 16.22 14.60
C GLN A 126 4.93 17.06 14.19
N SER A 127 5.13 18.03 13.30
CA SER A 127 4.05 18.82 12.73
C SER A 127 3.08 17.97 11.89
N LEU A 128 3.59 17.05 11.06
CA LEU A 128 2.77 16.11 10.29
C LEU A 128 1.97 15.17 11.19
N LEU A 129 2.58 14.63 12.24
CA LEU A 129 1.90 13.82 13.24
C LEU A 129 0.77 14.59 13.94
N GLY A 130 0.98 15.88 14.23
CA GLY A 130 -0.05 16.77 14.75
C GLY A 130 -1.23 17.00 13.80
N LEU A 131 -1.04 16.75 12.50
CA LEU A 131 -2.05 16.88 11.45
C LEU A 131 -2.77 15.57 11.12
N LEU A 132 -2.41 14.43 11.74
CA LEU A 132 -3.13 13.16 11.59
C LEU A 132 -4.60 13.22 12.04
N GLY A 133 -4.93 14.21 12.88
CA GLY A 133 -6.31 14.58 13.19
C GLY A 133 -7.03 15.32 12.05
N HIS A 134 -6.51 15.34 10.84
CA HIS A 134 -7.10 15.95 9.64
C HIS A 134 -7.00 15.01 8.44
N ASP A 135 -7.66 15.34 7.34
CA ASP A 135 -7.72 14.55 6.10
C ASP A 135 -6.36 14.45 5.36
N ASN A 136 -5.25 14.68 6.05
CA ASN A 136 -3.91 14.82 5.49
C ASN A 136 -3.04 13.56 5.71
N THR A 137 -3.65 12.37 5.83
CA THR A 137 -2.92 11.11 6.05
C THR A 137 -2.08 10.69 4.84
N ASP A 138 -2.40 11.19 3.65
CA ASP A 138 -1.84 10.72 2.39
C ASP A 138 -0.34 10.96 2.26
N ILE A 139 0.16 12.08 2.79
CA ILE A 139 1.61 12.37 2.77
C ILE A 139 2.42 11.35 3.56
N LEU A 140 1.90 10.85 4.70
CA LEU A 140 2.60 9.82 5.47
C LEU A 140 2.58 8.48 4.75
N SER A 141 1.51 8.17 4.02
CA SER A 141 1.44 6.96 3.20
C SER A 141 2.52 6.94 2.12
N GLU A 142 2.76 8.08 1.46
CA GLU A 142 3.81 8.16 0.42
C GLU A 142 5.22 8.19 1.01
N LEU A 143 5.44 8.91 2.12
CA LEU A 143 6.75 8.96 2.77
C LEU A 143 7.20 7.59 3.31
N THR A 144 6.23 6.71 3.61
CA THR A 144 6.47 5.37 4.13
C THR A 144 6.35 4.28 3.06
N ASP A 145 6.20 4.61 1.78
CA ASP A 145 6.14 3.60 0.72
C ASP A 145 7.39 2.71 0.71
N ILE A 146 7.21 1.39 0.69
CA ILE A 146 8.31 0.44 0.90
C ILE A 146 9.35 0.46 -0.22
N ASP A 147 8.92 0.66 -1.47
CA ASP A 147 9.82 0.76 -2.62
C ASP A 147 10.71 1.99 -2.46
N THR A 148 10.12 3.10 -2.00
CA THR A 148 10.81 4.35 -1.68
C THR A 148 11.79 4.20 -0.51
N LEU A 149 11.39 3.56 0.60
CA LEU A 149 12.25 3.37 1.77
C LEU A 149 13.52 2.57 1.43
N HIS A 150 13.45 1.65 0.47
CA HIS A 150 14.61 0.88 0.00
C HIS A 150 15.56 1.65 -0.92
N GLU A 151 15.20 2.84 -1.41
CA GLU A 151 16.12 3.68 -2.20
C GLU A 151 17.21 4.34 -1.35
N SER A 152 16.91 4.62 -0.06
CA SER A 152 17.89 5.18 0.90
C SER A 152 17.62 4.69 2.33
N GLU A 153 18.35 3.66 2.74
CA GLU A 153 18.23 3.05 4.08
C GLU A 153 18.55 4.06 5.20
N GLU A 154 19.58 4.90 5.04
CA GLU A 154 19.96 5.91 6.04
C GLU A 154 18.86 6.97 6.23
N GLY A 155 18.25 7.44 5.14
CA GLY A 155 17.16 8.41 5.19
C GLY A 155 15.88 7.82 5.78
N ALA A 156 15.54 6.59 5.36
CA ALA A 156 14.41 5.83 5.87
C ALA A 156 14.55 5.56 7.38
N GLU A 157 15.71 5.10 7.86
CA GLU A 157 15.94 4.79 9.28
C GLU A 157 15.65 6.00 10.17
N VAL A 158 16.17 7.17 9.80
CA VAL A 158 15.96 8.42 10.55
C VAL A 158 14.49 8.85 10.56
N LEU A 159 13.77 8.69 9.45
CA LEU A 159 12.34 8.98 9.39
C LEU A 159 11.53 8.02 10.27
N ILE A 160 11.75 6.70 10.14
CA ILE A 160 11.01 5.68 10.88
C ILE A 160 11.28 5.81 12.38
N ASP A 161 12.52 6.11 12.80
CA ASP A 161 12.85 6.45 14.19
C ASP A 161 11.98 7.59 14.71
N ALA A 162 11.92 8.70 13.97
CA ALA A 162 11.15 9.87 14.37
C ALA A 162 9.64 9.60 14.44
N LEU A 163 9.10 8.75 13.55
CA LEU A 163 7.70 8.35 13.54
C LEU A 163 7.35 7.45 14.74
N VAL A 164 8.21 6.47 15.05
CA VAL A 164 8.03 5.58 16.20
C VAL A 164 8.15 6.36 17.51
N ASP A 165 9.19 7.18 17.67
CA ASP A 165 9.37 8.07 18.84
C ASP A 165 8.20 9.06 19.00
N GLY A 166 7.59 9.47 17.89
CA GLY A 166 6.40 10.31 17.85
C GLY A 166 5.08 9.59 18.14
N GLN A 167 5.11 8.29 18.45
CA GLN A 167 3.93 7.44 18.68
C GLN A 167 2.92 7.48 17.53
N VAL A 168 3.42 7.42 16.29
CA VAL A 168 2.59 7.47 15.07
C VAL A 168 1.42 6.51 15.10
N VAL A 169 1.60 5.27 15.59
CA VAL A 169 0.53 4.26 15.59
C VAL A 169 -0.58 4.65 16.55
N ALA A 170 -0.27 5.17 17.74
CA ALA A 170 -1.28 5.67 18.67
C ALA A 170 -2.11 6.81 18.07
N LEU A 171 -1.46 7.73 17.35
CA LEU A 171 -2.12 8.84 16.68
C LEU A 171 -2.99 8.37 15.50
N LEU A 172 -2.48 7.42 14.71
CA LEU A 172 -3.23 6.77 13.62
C LEU A 172 -4.45 6.03 14.15
N VAL A 173 -4.32 5.27 15.24
CA VAL A 173 -5.46 4.58 15.86
C VAL A 173 -6.49 5.57 16.38
N GLN A 174 -6.06 6.66 17.01
CA GLN A 174 -6.96 7.73 17.43
C GLN A 174 -7.73 8.34 16.24
N ASN A 175 -7.06 8.49 15.08
CA ASN A 175 -7.70 8.91 13.84
C ASN A 175 -8.69 7.86 13.32
N LEU A 176 -8.32 6.58 13.30
CA LEU A 176 -9.19 5.48 12.86
C LEU A 176 -10.48 5.37 13.69
N GLU A 177 -10.47 5.77 14.96
CA GLU A 177 -11.67 5.69 15.81
C GLU A 177 -12.78 6.69 15.44
N ARG A 178 -12.45 7.76 14.71
CA ARG A 178 -13.42 8.80 14.29
C ARG A 178 -13.89 8.67 12.85
N LEU A 179 -13.22 7.86 12.01
CA LEU A 179 -13.56 7.70 10.60
C LEU A 179 -14.86 6.88 10.42
N ASP A 180 -15.70 7.31 9.48
CA ASP A 180 -16.93 6.66 9.03
C ASP A 180 -16.72 6.03 7.65
N GLU A 181 -16.49 4.72 7.61
CA GLU A 181 -16.27 3.97 6.37
C GLU A 181 -17.50 3.88 5.44
N SER A 182 -18.64 4.49 5.81
CA SER A 182 -19.73 4.72 4.86
C SER A 182 -19.45 5.86 3.89
N VAL A 183 -18.49 6.74 4.23
CA VAL A 183 -17.91 7.76 3.37
C VAL A 183 -16.70 7.17 2.67
N LYS A 184 -16.65 7.27 1.34
CA LYS A 184 -15.60 6.61 0.54
C LYS A 184 -14.22 7.15 0.90
N GLU A 185 -14.09 8.47 0.99
CA GLU A 185 -12.84 9.16 1.30
C GLU A 185 -12.31 8.75 2.69
N GLU A 186 -13.19 8.56 3.66
CA GLU A 186 -12.80 8.10 5.00
C GLU A 186 -12.46 6.60 5.03
N ALA A 187 -13.12 5.79 4.19
CA ALA A 187 -12.74 4.38 3.97
C ALA A 187 -11.35 4.25 3.32
N ASP A 188 -11.03 5.14 2.37
CA ASP A 188 -9.70 5.25 1.77
C ASP A 188 -8.68 5.70 2.85
N GLY A 189 -9.05 6.59 3.77
CA GLY A 189 -8.22 6.96 4.93
C GLY A 189 -7.91 5.79 5.88
N VAL A 190 -8.87 4.88 6.10
CA VAL A 190 -8.62 3.62 6.82
C VAL A 190 -7.61 2.76 6.07
N HIS A 191 -7.75 2.63 4.75
CA HIS A 191 -6.84 1.87 3.91
C HIS A 191 -5.41 2.42 3.97
N ASN A 192 -5.24 3.73 3.79
CA ASN A 192 -3.94 4.40 3.86
C ASN A 192 -3.29 4.24 5.24
N THR A 193 -4.09 4.23 6.31
CA THR A 193 -3.58 3.98 7.66
C THR A 193 -3.01 2.57 7.81
N LEU A 194 -3.68 1.56 7.24
CA LEU A 194 -3.19 0.18 7.27
C LEU A 194 -1.92 0.02 6.42
N ALA A 195 -1.84 0.71 5.26
CA ALA A 195 -0.65 0.73 4.40
C ALA A 195 0.57 1.33 5.09
N ILE A 196 0.40 2.46 5.81
CA ILE A 196 1.49 3.03 6.62
C ILE A 196 2.03 1.99 7.61
N VAL A 197 1.14 1.30 8.33
CA VAL A 197 1.57 0.30 9.31
C VAL A 197 2.26 -0.89 8.63
N GLU A 198 1.72 -1.41 7.54
CA GLU A 198 2.32 -2.50 6.78
C GLU A 198 3.75 -2.15 6.34
N ASN A 199 3.92 -1.01 5.67
CA ASN A 199 5.23 -0.61 5.17
C ASN A 199 6.24 -0.41 6.31
N MET A 200 5.81 0.22 7.41
CA MET A 200 6.68 0.41 8.56
C MET A 200 7.03 -0.93 9.24
N ALA A 201 6.10 -1.88 9.30
CA ALA A 201 6.33 -3.22 9.84
C ALA A 201 7.25 -4.06 8.95
N GLU A 202 7.15 -3.92 7.63
CA GLU A 202 8.05 -4.57 6.67
C GLU A 202 9.47 -4.02 6.80
N PHE A 203 9.63 -2.70 6.87
CA PHE A 203 10.93 -2.06 7.03
C PHE A 203 11.55 -2.27 8.43
N ARG A 204 10.72 -2.26 9.48
CA ARG A 204 11.16 -2.40 10.88
C ARG A 204 10.24 -3.32 11.70
N PRO A 205 10.39 -4.64 11.60
CA PRO A 205 9.51 -5.60 12.30
C PRO A 205 9.45 -5.42 13.82
N GLU A 206 10.49 -4.85 14.44
CA GLU A 206 10.57 -4.62 15.89
C GLU A 206 9.49 -3.65 16.40
N MET A 207 8.96 -2.75 15.55
CA MET A 207 7.90 -1.83 15.97
C MET A 207 6.53 -2.50 16.11
N CYS A 208 6.33 -3.72 15.59
CA CYS A 208 5.06 -4.43 15.66
C CYS A 208 4.57 -4.64 17.10
N THR A 209 5.48 -4.87 18.05
CA THR A 209 5.13 -5.03 19.48
C THR A 209 4.55 -3.74 20.04
N GLU A 210 5.23 -2.61 19.78
CA GLU A 210 4.77 -1.31 20.25
C GLU A 210 3.48 -0.87 19.55
N ALA A 211 3.38 -1.07 18.23
CA ALA A 211 2.19 -0.79 17.44
C ALA A 211 0.93 -1.47 18.02
N ALA A 212 1.04 -2.76 18.35
CA ALA A 212 -0.03 -3.51 18.96
C ALA A 212 -0.43 -2.96 20.34
N GLN A 213 0.55 -2.62 21.19
CA GLN A 213 0.34 -2.04 22.52
C GLN A 213 -0.25 -0.61 22.47
N GLN A 214 0.04 0.15 21.41
CA GLN A 214 -0.52 1.48 21.15
C GLN A 214 -1.99 1.43 20.69
N GLY A 215 -2.63 0.25 20.68
CA GLY A 215 -4.07 0.08 20.49
C GLY A 215 -4.47 -0.45 19.11
N LEU A 216 -3.52 -0.59 18.17
CA LEU A 216 -3.82 -1.06 16.82
C LEU A 216 -4.43 -2.48 16.84
N LEU A 217 -3.87 -3.38 17.65
CA LEU A 217 -4.37 -4.75 17.74
C LEU A 217 -5.81 -4.79 18.25
N GLN A 218 -6.14 -3.96 19.24
CA GLN A 218 -7.51 -3.83 19.76
C GLN A 218 -8.47 -3.30 18.69
N TRP A 219 -8.03 -2.31 17.90
CA TRP A 219 -8.81 -1.74 16.81
C TRP A 219 -9.06 -2.77 15.69
N LEU A 220 -8.04 -3.51 15.26
CA LEU A 220 -8.15 -4.56 14.23
C LEU A 220 -9.15 -5.65 14.65
N LEU A 221 -9.08 -6.15 15.89
CA LEU A 221 -10.04 -7.12 16.41
C LEU A 221 -11.48 -6.56 16.45
N LYS A 222 -11.63 -5.27 16.78
CA LYS A 222 -12.94 -4.58 16.75
C LYS A 222 -13.47 -4.46 15.33
N ARG A 223 -12.62 -4.15 14.35
CA ARG A 223 -13.00 -4.02 12.94
C ARG A 223 -13.37 -5.37 12.31
N LEU A 224 -12.59 -6.42 12.57
CA LEU A 224 -12.88 -7.78 12.07
C LEU A 224 -14.21 -8.31 12.62
N LYS A 225 -14.53 -8.08 13.90
CA LYS A 225 -15.79 -8.53 14.53
C LYS A 225 -17.00 -7.66 14.20
N ALA A 226 -16.81 -6.50 13.56
CA ALA A 226 -17.89 -5.60 13.21
C ALA A 226 -18.92 -6.30 12.32
N LYS A 227 -20.21 -6.05 12.59
CA LYS A 227 -21.33 -6.63 11.84
C LYS A 227 -21.61 -5.83 10.57
N MET A 228 -20.63 -5.80 9.69
CA MET A 228 -20.71 -5.17 8.37
C MET A 228 -20.42 -6.20 7.27
N PRO A 229 -20.86 -5.94 6.03
CA PRO A 229 -20.48 -6.76 4.88
C PRO A 229 -18.96 -6.89 4.75
N PHE A 230 -18.51 -7.94 4.08
CA PHE A 230 -17.12 -8.05 3.67
C PHE A 230 -16.76 -6.93 2.68
N ASP A 231 -15.60 -6.32 2.88
CA ASP A 231 -15.01 -5.26 2.07
C ASP A 231 -13.48 -5.38 2.05
N ALA A 232 -12.83 -4.59 1.20
CA ALA A 232 -11.37 -4.61 1.04
C ALA A 232 -10.64 -4.26 2.35
N ASN A 233 -11.16 -3.31 3.14
CA ASN A 233 -10.57 -2.95 4.43
C ASN A 233 -10.63 -4.11 5.44
N LYS A 234 -11.69 -4.94 5.41
CA LYS A 234 -11.76 -6.14 6.26
C LYS A 234 -10.73 -7.19 5.86
N LEU A 235 -10.49 -7.38 4.57
CA LEU A 235 -9.40 -8.21 4.07
C LEU A 235 -8.05 -7.65 4.57
N TYR A 236 -7.80 -6.36 4.37
CA TYR A 236 -6.54 -5.74 4.73
C TYR A 236 -6.26 -5.79 6.25
N CYS A 237 -7.30 -5.62 7.08
CA CYS A 237 -7.21 -5.84 8.52
C CYS A 237 -6.73 -7.24 8.89
N SER A 238 -7.08 -8.27 8.10
CA SER A 238 -6.64 -9.65 8.35
C SER A 238 -5.17 -9.86 8.01
N GLU A 239 -4.65 -9.17 7.00
CA GLU A 239 -3.24 -9.20 6.58
C GLU A 239 -2.37 -8.50 7.61
N VAL A 240 -2.72 -7.26 7.98
CA VAL A 240 -1.99 -6.50 9.01
C VAL A 240 -2.02 -7.25 10.35
N LEU A 241 -3.13 -7.90 10.70
CA LEU A 241 -3.19 -8.75 11.90
C LEU A 241 -2.19 -9.92 11.82
N ALA A 242 -2.07 -10.58 10.67
CA ALA A 242 -1.12 -11.67 10.49
C ALA A 242 0.33 -11.17 10.63
N ILE A 243 0.66 -10.01 10.04
CA ILE A 243 1.96 -9.34 10.15
C ILE A 243 2.29 -9.06 11.63
N LEU A 244 1.38 -8.46 12.39
CA LEU A 244 1.62 -8.14 13.81
C LEU A 244 1.88 -9.39 14.67
N LEU A 245 1.35 -10.55 14.29
CA LEU A 245 1.50 -11.80 15.04
C LEU A 245 2.67 -12.65 14.56
N GLN A 246 3.27 -12.32 13.42
CA GLN A 246 4.37 -13.07 12.84
C GLN A 246 5.59 -13.02 13.77
N ASP A 247 6.03 -14.20 14.23
CA ASP A 247 7.18 -14.37 15.12
C ASP A 247 7.23 -13.45 16.36
N ASN A 248 6.05 -13.07 16.89
CA ASN A 248 5.93 -12.10 17.99
C ASN A 248 5.07 -12.65 19.15
N ASP A 249 5.72 -13.16 20.22
CA ASP A 249 5.03 -13.78 21.36
C ASP A 249 4.28 -12.77 22.24
N GLU A 250 4.79 -11.55 22.37
CA GLU A 250 4.14 -10.45 23.09
C GLU A 250 2.78 -10.12 22.47
N ASN A 251 2.72 -10.01 21.14
CA ASN A 251 1.47 -9.74 20.43
C ASN A 251 0.52 -10.94 20.46
N ARG A 252 1.03 -12.17 20.44
CA ARG A 252 0.22 -13.39 20.61
C ARG A 252 -0.43 -13.43 22.00
N GLU A 253 0.29 -13.08 23.06
CA GLU A 253 -0.29 -13.00 24.41
C GLU A 253 -1.34 -11.89 24.49
N LEU A 254 -1.01 -10.69 23.99
CA LEU A 254 -1.93 -9.54 23.99
C LEU A 254 -3.23 -9.84 23.24
N LEU A 255 -3.16 -10.49 22.07
CA LEU A 255 -4.35 -10.94 21.34
C LEU A 255 -5.19 -11.88 22.21
N GLY A 256 -4.54 -12.82 22.89
CA GLY A 256 -5.18 -13.73 23.83
C GLY A 256 -5.92 -12.97 24.95
N GLU A 257 -5.26 -11.99 25.58
CA GLU A 257 -5.83 -11.15 26.64
C GLU A 257 -7.02 -10.31 26.19
N LEU A 258 -7.08 -9.93 24.91
CA LEU A 258 -8.16 -9.18 24.29
C LEU A 258 -9.33 -10.06 23.79
N ASP A 259 -9.40 -11.31 24.24
CA ASP A 259 -10.35 -12.33 23.76
C ASP A 259 -10.30 -12.53 22.22
N GLY A 260 -9.14 -12.26 21.61
CA GLY A 260 -8.96 -12.31 20.16
C GLY A 260 -9.08 -13.71 19.58
N ILE A 261 -8.78 -14.76 20.36
CA ILE A 261 -8.97 -16.16 19.91
C ILE A 261 -10.45 -16.43 19.60
N ASP A 262 -11.37 -15.94 20.43
CA ASP A 262 -12.81 -16.09 20.19
C ASP A 262 -13.25 -15.28 18.96
N VAL A 263 -12.67 -14.09 18.75
CA VAL A 263 -12.91 -13.29 17.53
C VAL A 263 -12.49 -14.04 16.27
N LEU A 264 -11.28 -14.61 16.25
CA LEU A 264 -10.76 -15.40 15.12
C LEU A 264 -11.66 -16.61 14.84
N LEU A 265 -12.00 -17.38 15.88
CA LEU A 265 -12.90 -18.54 15.77
C LEU A 265 -14.28 -18.13 15.26
N GLN A 266 -14.83 -17.01 15.74
CA GLN A 266 -16.12 -16.50 15.28
C GLN A 266 -16.09 -16.14 13.80
N GLN A 267 -15.04 -15.45 13.32
CA GLN A 267 -14.91 -15.08 11.90
C GLN A 267 -14.73 -16.33 11.02
N LEU A 268 -13.88 -17.27 11.41
CA LEU A 268 -13.72 -18.55 10.70
C LEU A 268 -15.00 -19.40 10.69
N SER A 269 -15.83 -19.27 11.74
CA SER A 269 -17.09 -20.02 11.84
C SER A 269 -18.12 -19.66 10.78
N VAL A 270 -17.95 -18.54 10.06
CA VAL A 270 -18.78 -18.18 8.91
C VAL A 270 -18.64 -19.25 7.83
N PHE A 271 -17.41 -19.69 7.54
CA PHE A 271 -17.07 -20.66 6.48
C PHE A 271 -17.24 -22.13 6.89
N LYS A 272 -17.85 -22.42 8.05
CA LYS A 272 -17.87 -23.78 8.62
C LYS A 272 -18.62 -24.86 7.81
N ARG A 273 -19.40 -24.48 6.81
CA ARG A 273 -20.26 -25.37 5.99
C ARG A 273 -20.27 -25.02 4.50
N HIS A 274 -19.54 -24.00 4.10
CA HIS A 274 -19.45 -23.54 2.72
C HIS A 274 -18.08 -22.91 2.51
N ASN A 275 -17.56 -23.03 1.29
CA ASN A 275 -16.34 -22.33 0.91
C ASN A 275 -16.63 -20.82 0.80
N PRO A 276 -15.60 -19.97 0.93
CA PRO A 276 -15.64 -18.57 0.53
C PRO A 276 -16.24 -18.37 -0.87
N SER A 277 -16.96 -17.26 -1.06
CA SER A 277 -17.68 -16.98 -2.31
C SER A 277 -16.77 -16.35 -3.37
N THR A 278 -15.74 -15.63 -2.93
CA THR A 278 -14.79 -14.92 -3.78
C THR A 278 -13.35 -15.29 -3.42
N ALA A 279 -12.38 -14.90 -4.25
CA ALA A 279 -10.96 -15.13 -3.98
C ALA A 279 -10.49 -14.30 -2.78
N GLU A 280 -11.01 -13.09 -2.65
CA GLU A 280 -10.71 -12.15 -1.57
C GLU A 280 -11.24 -12.66 -0.21
N GLU A 281 -12.44 -13.26 -0.18
CA GLU A 281 -12.93 -13.93 1.04
C GLU A 281 -12.09 -15.18 1.40
N GLN A 282 -11.56 -15.87 0.39
CA GLN A 282 -10.66 -17.01 0.59
C GLN A 282 -9.33 -16.56 1.19
N GLU A 283 -8.74 -15.51 0.66
CA GLU A 283 -7.52 -14.88 1.18
C GLU A 283 -7.70 -14.40 2.63
N MET A 284 -8.80 -13.69 2.94
CA MET A 284 -9.10 -13.31 4.32
C MET A 284 -9.21 -14.53 5.24
N MET A 285 -9.84 -15.61 4.79
CA MET A 285 -9.93 -16.84 5.58
C MET A 285 -8.54 -17.44 5.84
N GLU A 286 -7.63 -17.43 4.86
CA GLU A 286 -6.25 -17.89 4.99
C GLU A 286 -5.47 -17.03 5.99
N ASN A 287 -5.55 -15.70 5.90
CA ASN A 287 -4.93 -14.76 6.84
C ASN A 287 -5.40 -14.96 8.29
N LEU A 288 -6.70 -15.25 8.48
CA LEU A 288 -7.26 -15.58 9.79
C LEU A 288 -6.75 -16.93 10.33
N PHE A 289 -6.51 -17.90 9.45
CA PHE A 289 -5.85 -19.15 9.82
C PHE A 289 -4.40 -18.93 10.22
N ASP A 290 -3.66 -18.10 9.49
CA ASP A 290 -2.27 -17.74 9.78
C ASP A 290 -2.16 -17.10 11.17
N SER A 291 -3.02 -16.12 11.41
CA SER A 291 -3.15 -15.45 12.70
C SER A 291 -3.45 -16.45 13.84
N LEU A 292 -4.41 -17.36 13.62
CA LEU A 292 -4.79 -18.37 14.62
C LEU A 292 -3.65 -19.37 14.88
N CYS A 293 -3.01 -19.88 13.83
CA CYS A 293 -1.89 -20.80 13.92
C CYS A 293 -0.70 -20.15 14.65
N SER A 294 -0.37 -18.90 14.29
CA SER A 294 0.65 -18.12 14.99
C SER A 294 0.34 -18.01 16.48
N CYS A 295 -0.90 -17.66 16.84
CA CYS A 295 -1.32 -17.58 18.24
C CYS A 295 -1.19 -18.91 19.00
N LEU A 296 -1.43 -20.06 18.35
CA LEU A 296 -1.35 -21.39 18.96
C LEU A 296 0.08 -21.89 19.21
N MET A 297 1.08 -21.20 18.64
CA MET A 297 2.49 -21.41 19.00
C MET A 297 2.73 -21.04 20.47
N LEU A 298 2.00 -20.05 20.98
CA LEU A 298 2.03 -19.66 22.39
C LEU A 298 1.13 -20.56 23.25
N SER A 299 1.69 -21.10 24.34
CA SER A 299 1.02 -22.12 25.15
C SER A 299 -0.23 -21.61 25.89
N SER A 300 -0.25 -20.35 26.32
CA SER A 300 -1.40 -19.72 27.00
C SER A 300 -2.65 -19.69 26.11
N ASN A 301 -2.48 -19.46 24.81
CA ASN A 301 -3.56 -19.41 23.84
C ASN A 301 -4.17 -20.77 23.51
N ARG A 302 -3.46 -21.88 23.75
CA ARG A 302 -4.01 -23.24 23.54
C ARG A 302 -5.19 -23.51 24.47
N GLU A 303 -5.13 -23.02 25.71
CA GLU A 303 -6.26 -23.13 26.65
C GLU A 303 -7.43 -22.25 26.21
N ARG A 304 -7.15 -21.01 25.76
CA ARG A 304 -8.18 -20.10 25.22
C ARG A 304 -8.89 -20.72 24.02
N PHE A 305 -8.14 -21.29 23.08
CA PHE A 305 -8.68 -22.00 21.91
C PHE A 305 -9.55 -23.21 22.28
N LEU A 306 -9.13 -23.99 23.29
CA LEU A 306 -9.92 -25.12 23.78
C LEU A 306 -11.25 -24.65 24.41
N LYS A 307 -11.22 -23.56 25.19
CA LYS A 307 -12.41 -22.96 25.79
C LYS A 307 -13.37 -22.39 24.75
N GLY A 308 -12.84 -21.81 23.67
CA GLY A 308 -13.61 -21.28 22.53
C GLY A 308 -14.19 -22.34 21.58
N GLU A 309 -14.15 -23.63 21.94
CA GLU A 309 -14.58 -24.75 21.10
C GLU A 309 -13.85 -24.85 19.74
N GLY A 310 -12.60 -24.39 19.69
CA GLY A 310 -11.81 -24.37 18.45
C GLY A 310 -11.64 -25.74 17.81
N LEU A 311 -11.44 -26.80 18.61
CA LEU A 311 -11.34 -28.18 18.10
C LEU A 311 -12.61 -28.65 17.39
N GLN A 312 -13.78 -28.27 17.92
CA GLN A 312 -15.09 -28.61 17.37
C GLN A 312 -15.29 -27.89 16.03
N LEU A 313 -14.92 -26.61 15.95
CA LEU A 313 -14.98 -25.84 14.71
C LEU A 313 -14.05 -26.44 13.65
N MET A 314 -12.79 -26.72 13.98
CA MET A 314 -11.83 -27.32 13.05
C MET A 314 -12.31 -28.68 12.52
N ASN A 315 -12.85 -29.54 13.39
CA ASN A 315 -13.41 -30.82 12.98
C ASN A 315 -14.61 -30.66 12.03
N LEU A 316 -15.44 -29.65 12.25
CA LEU A 316 -16.56 -29.35 11.37
C LEU A 316 -16.06 -28.87 9.99
N MET A 317 -15.10 -27.93 9.97
CA MET A 317 -14.54 -27.39 8.73
C MET A 317 -13.86 -28.47 7.88
N LEU A 318 -13.07 -29.37 8.48
CA LEU A 318 -12.42 -30.48 7.76
C LEU A 318 -13.39 -31.43 7.05
N ARG A 319 -14.66 -31.51 7.49
CA ARG A 319 -15.68 -32.36 6.86
C ARG A 319 -16.33 -31.72 5.63
N TYR A 320 -16.36 -30.40 5.57
CA TYR A 320 -17.20 -29.66 4.61
C TYR A 320 -16.42 -28.71 3.69
N VAL A 321 -15.20 -28.30 4.07
CA VAL A 321 -14.38 -27.34 3.33
C VAL A 321 -13.23 -28.09 2.65
N SER A 322 -13.34 -28.26 1.33
CA SER A 322 -12.43 -29.15 0.57
C SER A 322 -10.98 -28.66 0.52
N ASN A 323 -10.74 -27.35 0.58
CA ASN A 323 -9.41 -26.76 0.54
C ASN A 323 -8.71 -26.71 1.92
N LEU A 324 -9.46 -26.95 3.01
CA LEU A 324 -8.92 -26.86 4.36
C LEU A 324 -7.87 -27.93 4.65
N LEU A 325 -7.97 -29.09 3.98
CA LEU A 325 -7.02 -30.19 4.14
C LEU A 325 -5.63 -29.81 3.60
N ALA A 326 -5.57 -28.98 2.56
CA ALA A 326 -4.30 -28.48 2.02
C ALA A 326 -3.67 -27.44 2.95
N LEU A 327 -4.45 -26.47 3.45
CA LEU A 327 -4.00 -25.53 4.48
C LEU A 327 -3.52 -26.29 5.73
N PHE A 328 -4.34 -27.19 6.27
CA PHE A 328 -4.01 -27.90 7.50
C PHE A 328 -2.74 -28.75 7.35
N LEU A 329 -2.52 -29.41 6.20
CA LEU A 329 -1.28 -30.15 5.94
C LEU A 329 -0.05 -29.23 5.87
N HIS A 330 -0.20 -28.01 5.37
CA HIS A 330 0.85 -27.00 5.38
C HIS A 330 1.22 -26.60 6.82
N TYR A 331 0.24 -26.24 7.65
CA TYR A 331 0.48 -25.82 9.04
C TYR A 331 0.88 -26.97 9.98
N SER A 332 0.40 -28.19 9.74
CA SER A 332 0.79 -29.37 10.54
C SER A 332 2.29 -29.65 10.48
N SER A 333 2.96 -29.23 9.40
CA SER A 333 4.41 -29.39 9.23
C SER A 333 5.24 -28.31 9.94
N LEU A 334 4.62 -27.19 10.30
CA LEU A 334 5.25 -26.06 11.02
C LEU A 334 5.15 -26.21 12.55
N VAL A 335 4.13 -26.92 13.04
CA VAL A 335 3.84 -27.08 14.47
C VAL A 335 4.45 -28.38 15.07
N ALA A 336 4.88 -29.33 14.22
CA ALA A 336 5.52 -30.58 14.61
C ALA A 336 7.04 -30.44 14.62
#